data_AF-A0A672L7U7-F1
#
_entry.id   AF-A0A672L7U7-F1
#
_cell.length_a   1.000
_cell.length_b   1.000
_cell.length_c   1.000
_cell.angle_alpha   90.00
_cell.angle_beta   90.00
_cell.angle_gamma   90.00
#
_symmetry.space_group_name_H-M   'P 1'
#
loop_
_entity.id
_entity.type
_entity.pdbx_description
1 polymer ?
#
loop_
_entity_poly.entity_id
_entity_poly.type
_entity_poly.pdbx_seq_one_letter_code
_entity_poly.pdbx_strand_id
1 'polypeptide(L)'
;MATTLHEFTQVLDPKMFPRVLQIQSGIYCQGCVYEVFGRECSLSTGDLLKIIDITITRFTARTSSNTEIEIPVEYPGLFKLVADSQPYQSIQEIADSLKISSHRLSQPVFLSGSEIQPAQGVIREGDSFRITAVTHELSGGRVQCELLHREPKICFSLSFSQQGHFTECQDDQFYTLREIAEWKISKGRKRTVTESTKLVTDN
;
A
#
# COMPACT_ATOMS: atom_id res chain seq x y z
N MET A 1 -2.69 -22.45 12.43
CA MET A 1 -1.40 -23.03 11.99
C MET A 1 -0.30 -22.18 12.61
N ALA A 2 0.75 -22.80 13.17
CA ALA A 2 1.90 -22.04 13.65
C ALA A 2 2.70 -21.52 12.44
N THR A 3 3.18 -20.28 12.51
CA THR A 3 4.02 -19.63 11.48
C THR A 3 5.20 -18.98 12.18
N THR A 4 6.31 -18.81 11.47
CA THR A 4 7.47 -18.11 12.06
C THR A 4 7.16 -16.63 12.25
N LEU A 5 7.82 -15.97 13.21
CA LEU A 5 7.64 -14.52 13.41
C LEU A 5 8.01 -13.74 12.13
N HIS A 6 9.02 -14.20 11.39
CA HIS A 6 9.40 -13.60 10.11
C HIS A 6 8.30 -13.71 9.06
N GLU A 7 7.79 -14.91 8.77
CA GLU A 7 6.67 -15.10 7.83
C GLU A 7 5.43 -14.32 8.28
N PHE A 8 5.17 -14.31 9.60
CA PHE A 8 4.09 -13.52 10.17
C PHE A 8 4.26 -12.04 9.82
N THR A 9 5.45 -11.45 9.98
CA THR A 9 5.70 -10.04 9.65
C THR A 9 5.46 -9.69 8.17
N GLN A 10 5.66 -10.65 7.26
CA GLN A 10 5.44 -10.42 5.82
C GLN A 10 3.97 -10.31 5.44
N VAL A 11 3.07 -10.92 6.23
CA VAL A 11 1.63 -10.92 5.94
C VAL A 11 0.85 -9.89 6.76
N LEU A 12 1.51 -9.19 7.69
CA LEU A 12 0.87 -8.20 8.56
C LEU A 12 0.19 -7.11 7.74
N ASP A 13 -1.05 -6.82 8.12
CA ASP A 13 -1.81 -5.66 7.66
C ASP A 13 -1.96 -4.73 8.87
N PRO A 14 -1.50 -3.46 8.79
CA PRO A 14 -1.68 -2.45 9.82
C PRO A 14 -3.10 -2.35 10.38
N LYS A 15 -4.13 -2.63 9.56
CA LYS A 15 -5.54 -2.58 9.99
C LYS A 15 -5.91 -3.70 10.98
N MET A 16 -5.10 -4.74 11.09
CA MET A 16 -5.40 -5.90 11.93
C MET A 16 -4.87 -5.76 13.36
N PHE A 17 -4.23 -4.65 13.71
CA PHE A 17 -3.70 -4.40 15.05
C PHE A 17 -4.75 -3.79 15.99
N PRO A 18 -4.67 -4.08 17.31
CA PRO A 18 -3.64 -4.90 17.97
C PRO A 18 -3.85 -6.41 17.78
N ARG A 19 -2.77 -7.19 17.77
CA ARG A 19 -2.80 -8.66 17.76
C ARG A 19 -2.04 -9.25 18.93
N VAL A 20 -2.55 -10.35 19.49
CA VAL A 20 -1.84 -11.13 20.51
C VAL A 20 -1.35 -12.43 19.88
N LEU A 21 -0.04 -12.67 19.99
CA LEU A 21 0.61 -13.91 19.57
C LEU A 21 0.99 -14.70 20.81
N GLN A 22 0.82 -16.02 20.75
CA GLN A 22 1.38 -16.92 21.75
C GLN A 22 2.61 -17.62 21.18
N ILE A 23 3.73 -17.50 21.88
CA ILE A 23 4.97 -18.17 21.50
C ILE A 23 4.79 -19.68 21.68
N GLN A 24 4.90 -20.43 20.59
CA GLN A 24 4.79 -21.88 20.61
C GLN A 24 6.16 -22.54 20.80
N SER A 25 7.17 -22.03 20.10
CA SER A 25 8.56 -22.48 20.17
C SER A 25 9.46 -21.42 19.51
N GLY A 26 10.77 -21.49 19.77
CA GLY A 26 11.75 -20.58 19.18
C GLY A 26 13.18 -21.12 19.31
N ILE A 27 14.05 -20.69 18.40
CA ILE A 27 15.50 -20.94 18.46
C ILE A 27 16.16 -19.59 18.68
N TYR A 28 16.90 -19.45 19.77
CA TYR A 28 17.66 -18.24 20.09
C TYR A 28 19.12 -18.45 19.70
N CYS A 29 19.61 -17.66 18.75
CA CYS A 29 21.04 -17.61 18.45
C CYS A 29 21.77 -16.76 19.51
N GLN A 30 23.09 -16.92 19.63
CA GLN A 30 23.89 -16.09 20.52
C GLN A 30 23.73 -14.61 20.15
N GLY A 31 23.31 -13.78 21.10
CA GLY A 31 22.96 -12.37 20.87
C GLY A 31 21.47 -12.10 20.58
N CYS A 32 20.61 -13.13 20.51
CA CYS A 32 19.16 -12.98 20.37
C CYS A 32 18.49 -12.74 21.74
N VAL A 33 18.93 -11.71 22.47
CA VAL A 33 18.34 -11.29 23.74
C VAL A 33 17.61 -9.98 23.50
N TYR A 34 16.34 -9.92 23.87
CA TYR A 34 15.55 -8.70 23.74
C TYR A 34 15.76 -7.84 24.97
N GLU A 35 15.86 -6.53 24.79
CA GLU A 35 15.87 -5.60 25.92
C GLU A 35 14.45 -5.08 26.15
N VAL A 36 13.95 -5.28 27.37
CA VAL A 36 12.67 -4.74 27.83
C VAL A 36 12.91 -4.00 29.13
N PHE A 37 12.75 -2.67 29.10
CA PHE A 37 12.98 -1.77 30.25
C PHE A 37 14.39 -1.90 30.86
N GLY A 38 15.44 -1.95 30.04
CA GLY A 38 16.82 -2.07 30.46
C GLY A 38 17.21 -3.48 30.90
N ARG A 39 16.35 -4.48 30.67
CA ARG A 39 16.60 -5.87 31.04
C ARG A 39 16.59 -6.77 29.82
N GLU A 40 17.67 -7.51 29.70
CA GLU A 40 17.79 -8.66 28.81
C GLU A 40 16.73 -9.72 29.15
N CYS A 41 15.94 -10.12 28.16
CA CYS A 41 14.87 -11.09 28.28
C CYS A 41 14.77 -11.98 27.03
N SER A 42 14.21 -13.17 27.21
CA SER A 42 13.92 -14.14 26.16
C SER A 42 12.46 -14.54 26.23
N LEU A 43 11.82 -14.79 25.08
CA LEU A 43 10.44 -15.25 25.06
C LEU A 43 10.38 -16.77 25.23
N SER A 44 9.68 -17.26 26.22
CA SER A 44 9.48 -18.68 26.48
C SER A 44 8.23 -19.21 25.77
N THR A 45 8.16 -20.52 25.55
CA THR A 45 6.92 -21.16 25.12
C THR A 45 5.80 -20.84 26.11
N GLY A 46 4.67 -20.37 25.60
CA GLY A 46 3.53 -19.91 26.39
C GLY A 46 3.43 -18.39 26.56
N ASP A 47 4.53 -17.65 26.34
CA ASP A 47 4.53 -16.19 26.45
C ASP A 47 3.59 -15.54 25.44
N LEU A 48 3.02 -14.41 25.84
CA LEU A 48 2.10 -13.63 25.02
C LEU A 48 2.77 -12.34 24.57
N LEU A 49 2.86 -12.16 23.25
CA LEU A 49 3.34 -10.93 22.62
C LEU A 49 2.15 -10.15 22.07
N LYS A 50 1.92 -8.94 22.58
CA LYS A 50 0.93 -8.02 22.01
C LYS A 50 1.62 -7.08 21.03
N ILE A 51 1.30 -7.22 19.75
CA ILE A 51 1.74 -6.32 18.70
C ILE A 51 0.69 -5.21 18.59
N ILE A 52 1.10 -3.98 18.86
CA ILE A 52 0.23 -2.81 18.89
C ILE A 52 0.30 -1.99 17.61
N ASP A 53 1.44 -1.98 16.93
CA ASP A 53 1.67 -1.19 15.72
C ASP A 53 2.88 -1.73 14.93
N ILE A 54 3.00 -1.30 13.68
CA ILE A 54 4.20 -1.48 12.84
C ILE A 54 4.66 -0.12 12.36
N THR A 55 5.96 0.13 12.50
CA THR A 55 6.62 1.30 11.95
C THR A 55 7.64 0.88 10.90
N ILE A 56 7.68 1.61 9.80
CA ILE A 56 8.71 1.46 8.78
C ILE A 56 9.93 2.20 9.28
N THR A 57 11.10 1.56 9.25
CA THR A 57 12.36 2.12 9.75
C THR A 57 13.37 2.45 8.65
N ARG A 58 13.25 1.78 7.49
CA ARG A 58 14.12 1.98 6.33
C ARG A 58 13.43 1.52 5.05
N PHE A 59 13.92 2.04 3.93
CA PHE A 59 13.58 1.56 2.60
C PHE A 59 14.79 0.89 1.97
N THR A 60 14.54 -0.17 1.21
CA THR A 60 15.52 -0.77 0.32
C THR A 60 15.13 -0.41 -1.11
N ALA A 61 16.00 0.33 -1.79
CA ALA A 61 15.77 0.80 -3.14
C ALA A 61 16.79 0.18 -4.11
N ARG A 62 16.33 -0.09 -5.33
CA ARG A 62 17.19 -0.51 -6.43
C ARG A 62 17.33 0.65 -7.40
N THR A 63 18.56 1.11 -7.58
CA THR A 63 18.91 2.19 -8.51
C THR A 63 18.87 1.71 -9.96
N SER A 64 18.92 2.66 -10.90
CA SER A 64 19.03 2.36 -12.35
C SER A 64 20.31 1.58 -12.71
N SER A 65 21.37 1.70 -11.92
CA SER A 65 22.60 0.90 -12.04
C SER A 65 22.50 -0.50 -11.44
N ASN A 66 21.28 -0.93 -11.05
CA ASN A 66 21.01 -2.22 -10.40
C ASN A 66 21.72 -2.40 -9.05
N THR A 67 22.12 -1.29 -8.42
CA THR A 67 22.70 -1.27 -7.07
C THR A 67 21.60 -1.14 -6.03
N GLU A 68 21.65 -1.97 -5.00
CA GLU A 68 20.75 -1.92 -3.86
C GLU A 68 21.28 -0.97 -2.80
N ILE A 69 20.46 -0.02 -2.37
CA ILE A 69 20.79 1.00 -1.38
C ILE A 69 19.73 1.02 -0.28
N GLU A 70 20.15 1.33 0.93
CA GLU A 70 19.24 1.60 2.04
C GLU A 70 19.01 3.10 2.17
N ILE A 71 17.75 3.51 2.32
CA ILE A 71 17.35 4.91 2.47
C ILE A 71 16.56 5.05 3.78
N PRO A 72 16.93 6.00 4.65
CA PRO A 72 16.16 6.26 5.88
C PRO A 72 14.77 6.82 5.56
N VAL A 73 13.81 6.62 6.45
CA VAL A 73 12.42 7.08 6.24
C VAL A 73 12.32 8.61 6.22
N GLU A 74 13.20 9.26 6.97
CA GLU A 74 13.31 10.72 7.10
C GLU A 74 14.19 11.35 6.01
N TYR A 75 14.50 10.61 4.94
CA TYR A 75 15.29 11.17 3.83
C TYR A 75 14.62 12.43 3.27
N PRO A 76 15.32 13.58 3.19
CA PRO A 76 14.72 14.89 2.91
C PRO A 76 14.35 15.12 1.42
N GLY A 77 14.43 14.07 0.60
CA GLY A 77 14.10 14.11 -0.82
C GLY A 77 12.60 14.10 -1.11
N LEU A 78 12.25 14.67 -2.26
CA LEU A 78 10.91 14.62 -2.83
C LEU A 78 10.93 13.73 -4.07
N PHE A 79 9.91 12.89 -4.20
CA PHE A 79 9.84 11.84 -5.21
C PHE A 79 8.56 11.94 -6.01
N LYS A 80 8.67 11.75 -7.33
CA LYS A 80 7.51 11.48 -8.19
C LYS A 80 7.32 9.98 -8.34
N LEU A 81 6.07 9.52 -8.21
CA LEU A 81 5.71 8.14 -8.48
C LEU A 81 5.67 7.92 -9.99
N VAL A 82 6.30 6.83 -10.44
CA VAL A 82 6.11 6.32 -11.79
C VAL A 82 4.93 5.36 -11.74
N ALA A 83 3.97 5.56 -12.65
CA ALA A 83 2.82 4.68 -12.79
C ALA A 83 3.26 3.21 -12.91
N ASP A 84 2.58 2.32 -12.19
CA ASP A 84 2.89 0.90 -12.27
C ASP A 84 2.51 0.37 -13.66
N SER A 85 3.48 -0.19 -14.36
CA SER A 85 3.24 -0.81 -15.67
C SER A 85 2.37 -2.06 -15.56
N GLN A 86 2.31 -2.69 -14.38
CA GLN A 86 1.53 -3.90 -14.16
C GLN A 86 0.07 -3.54 -13.82
N PRO A 87 -0.90 -3.88 -14.69
CA PRO A 87 -2.31 -3.63 -14.42
C PRO A 87 -2.78 -4.44 -13.21
N TYR A 88 -3.75 -3.89 -12.49
CA TYR A 88 -4.56 -4.64 -11.54
C TYR A 88 -5.61 -5.45 -12.31
N GLN A 89 -5.84 -6.70 -11.89
CA GLN A 89 -6.74 -7.64 -12.56
C GLN A 89 -8.17 -7.59 -12.00
N SER A 90 -8.34 -7.01 -10.80
CA SER A 90 -9.65 -6.86 -10.17
C SER A 90 -9.73 -5.64 -9.28
N ILE A 91 -10.96 -5.22 -8.99
CA ILE A 91 -11.24 -4.16 -8.02
C ILE A 91 -10.81 -4.58 -6.61
N GLN A 92 -10.95 -5.87 -6.27
CA GLN A 92 -10.45 -6.39 -5.00
C GLN A 92 -8.95 -6.19 -4.86
N GLU A 93 -8.18 -6.48 -5.92
CA GLU A 93 -6.73 -6.30 -5.88
C GLU A 93 -6.35 -4.84 -5.60
N ILE A 94 -7.06 -3.88 -6.20
CA ILE A 94 -6.84 -2.44 -5.94
C ILE A 94 -7.18 -2.10 -4.48
N ALA A 95 -8.32 -2.55 -3.99
CA ALA A 95 -8.80 -2.27 -2.62
C ALA A 95 -7.90 -2.89 -1.53
N ASP A 96 -7.38 -4.09 -1.78
CA ASP A 96 -6.47 -4.79 -0.88
C ASP A 96 -5.04 -4.20 -0.94
N SER A 97 -4.67 -3.68 -2.11
CA SER A 97 -3.35 -3.10 -2.35
C SER A 97 -3.21 -1.69 -1.79
N LEU A 98 -4.22 -0.83 -1.93
CA LEU A 98 -4.09 0.60 -1.69
C LEU A 98 -4.88 1.06 -0.46
N LYS A 99 -4.28 1.96 0.32
CA LYS A 99 -4.99 2.62 1.43
C LYS A 99 -5.81 3.80 0.91
N ILE A 100 -7.02 3.51 0.47
CA ILE A 100 -7.97 4.50 -0.04
C ILE A 100 -8.63 5.21 1.16
N SER A 101 -8.64 6.55 1.15
CA SER A 101 -9.36 7.35 2.15
C SER A 101 -9.91 8.64 1.54
N SER A 102 -11.11 9.03 1.95
CA SER A 102 -11.85 10.20 1.44
C SER A 102 -11.21 11.55 1.79
N HIS A 103 -10.34 11.61 2.80
CA HIS A 103 -9.74 12.86 3.30
C HIS A 103 -8.36 13.18 2.70
N ARG A 104 -7.85 12.36 1.79
CA ARG A 104 -6.50 12.55 1.22
C ARG A 104 -6.57 13.22 -0.13
N LEU A 105 -5.76 14.27 -0.28
CA LEU A 105 -5.42 14.85 -1.58
C LEU A 105 -4.70 13.77 -2.40
N SER A 106 -4.96 13.74 -3.72
CA SER A 106 -4.39 12.80 -4.71
C SER A 106 -4.66 11.29 -4.51
N GLN A 107 -5.94 10.91 -4.44
CA GLN A 107 -6.32 9.51 -4.67
C GLN A 107 -5.81 9.01 -6.04
N PRO A 108 -5.34 7.77 -6.13
CA PRO A 108 -4.89 7.19 -7.39
C PRO A 108 -6.04 7.16 -8.39
N VAL A 109 -5.71 7.48 -9.64
CA VAL A 109 -6.63 7.44 -10.78
C VAL A 109 -6.30 6.22 -11.59
N PHE A 110 -7.32 5.55 -12.11
CA PHE A 110 -7.17 4.34 -12.91
C PHE A 110 -7.81 4.52 -14.27
N LEU A 111 -7.18 3.94 -15.30
CA LEU A 111 -7.76 3.76 -16.61
C LEU A 111 -8.37 2.37 -16.71
N SER A 112 -9.59 2.30 -17.23
CA SER A 112 -10.23 1.03 -17.57
C SER A 112 -9.72 0.52 -18.92
N GLY A 113 -9.12 -0.66 -18.95
CA GLY A 113 -8.70 -1.35 -20.17
C GLY A 113 -9.80 -2.15 -20.85
N SER A 114 -11.04 -2.08 -20.35
CA SER A 114 -12.21 -2.76 -20.93
C SER A 114 -13.49 -1.99 -20.62
N GLU A 115 -14.53 -2.20 -21.42
CA GLU A 115 -15.86 -1.67 -21.11
C GLU A 115 -16.45 -2.38 -19.88
N ILE A 116 -17.04 -1.62 -18.97
CA ILE A 116 -17.73 -2.12 -17.77
C ILE A 116 -19.11 -1.45 -17.73
N GLN A 117 -20.15 -2.23 -17.45
CA GLN A 117 -21.53 -1.75 -17.41
C GLN A 117 -22.09 -1.79 -15.98
N PRO A 118 -21.72 -0.84 -15.09
CA PRO A 118 -22.38 -0.70 -13.80
C PRO A 118 -23.85 -0.24 -13.96
N ALA A 119 -24.64 -0.41 -12.90
CA ALA A 119 -26.05 -0.03 -12.93
C ALA A 119 -26.29 1.48 -13.20
N GLN A 120 -25.30 2.33 -12.88
CA GLN A 120 -25.38 3.78 -12.98
C GLN A 120 -24.83 4.36 -14.30
N GLY A 121 -24.28 3.54 -15.21
CA GLY A 121 -23.71 4.02 -16.47
C GLY A 121 -22.79 3.00 -17.15
N VAL A 122 -22.08 3.43 -18.20
CA VAL A 122 -21.09 2.60 -18.90
C VAL A 122 -19.72 3.28 -18.77
N ILE A 123 -18.73 2.52 -18.31
CA ILE A 123 -17.32 2.90 -18.30
C ILE A 123 -16.73 2.33 -19.58
N ARG A 124 -16.25 3.17 -20.48
CA ARG A 124 -15.63 2.72 -21.72
C ARG A 124 -14.17 2.37 -21.50
N GLU A 125 -13.61 1.60 -22.43
CA GLU A 125 -12.17 1.46 -22.52
C GLU A 125 -11.52 2.86 -22.68
N GLY A 126 -10.47 3.11 -21.91
CA GLY A 126 -9.78 4.39 -21.83
C GLY A 126 -10.40 5.42 -20.89
N ASP A 127 -11.60 5.17 -20.34
CA ASP A 127 -12.16 6.08 -19.34
C ASP A 127 -11.33 6.02 -18.04
N SER A 128 -11.03 7.20 -17.50
CA SER A 128 -10.34 7.36 -16.23
C SER A 128 -11.32 7.52 -15.07
N PHE A 129 -11.09 6.85 -13.96
CA PHE A 129 -11.90 6.98 -12.75
C PHE A 129 -11.04 6.95 -11.49
N ARG A 130 -11.58 7.46 -10.38
CA ARG A 130 -10.97 7.35 -9.04
C ARG A 130 -11.89 6.60 -8.10
N ILE A 131 -11.31 5.91 -7.12
CA ILE A 131 -12.08 5.23 -6.07
C ILE A 131 -12.18 6.16 -4.85
N THR A 132 -13.40 6.59 -4.52
CA THR A 132 -13.67 7.56 -3.46
C THR A 132 -13.91 6.91 -2.10
N ALA A 133 -14.47 5.69 -2.08
CA ALA A 133 -14.74 4.93 -0.86
C ALA A 133 -14.68 3.42 -1.09
N VAL A 134 -14.37 2.67 -0.02
CA VAL A 134 -14.34 1.21 0.01
C VAL A 134 -15.24 0.73 1.15
N THR A 135 -16.17 -0.18 0.84
CA THR A 135 -17.11 -0.76 1.79
C THR A 135 -16.94 -2.27 1.80
N HIS A 136 -16.76 -2.87 2.98
CA HIS A 136 -16.74 -4.31 3.14
C HIS A 136 -18.10 -4.79 3.66
N GLU A 137 -18.79 -5.63 2.88
CA GLU A 137 -20.07 -6.22 3.25
C GLU A 137 -19.92 -7.75 3.40
N LEU A 138 -20.85 -8.40 4.13
CA LEU A 138 -20.83 -9.85 4.35
C LEU A 138 -20.96 -10.66 3.04
N SER A 139 -21.60 -10.08 2.02
CA SER A 139 -21.81 -10.65 0.68
C SER A 139 -20.66 -10.39 -0.29
N GLY A 140 -19.63 -9.64 0.13
CA GLY A 140 -18.51 -9.20 -0.71
C GLY A 140 -18.29 -7.69 -0.60
N GLY A 141 -17.05 -7.23 -0.79
CA GLY A 141 -16.75 -5.80 -0.76
C GLY A 141 -17.21 -5.07 -2.03
N ARG A 142 -17.39 -3.76 -1.91
CA ARG A 142 -17.69 -2.85 -3.03
C ARG A 142 -16.88 -1.57 -2.89
N VAL A 143 -16.67 -0.90 -4.01
CA VAL A 143 -16.07 0.43 -4.05
C VAL A 143 -17.05 1.43 -4.65
N GLN A 144 -16.94 2.67 -4.22
CA GLN A 144 -17.57 3.82 -4.88
C GLN A 144 -16.52 4.51 -5.74
N CYS A 145 -16.89 4.78 -6.98
CA CYS A 145 -16.00 5.38 -7.96
C CYS A 145 -16.64 6.63 -8.55
N GLU A 146 -15.78 7.55 -8.99
CA GLU A 146 -16.16 8.74 -9.74
C GLU A 146 -15.40 8.74 -11.07
N LEU A 147 -16.15 8.80 -12.17
CA LEU A 147 -15.56 8.95 -13.51
C LEU A 147 -15.02 10.38 -13.65
N LEU A 148 -13.82 10.51 -14.23
CA LEU A 148 -13.20 11.81 -14.48
C LEU A 148 -13.51 12.27 -15.91
N HIS A 149 -13.36 13.59 -16.14
CA HIS A 149 -13.48 14.21 -17.48
C HIS A 149 -14.83 14.03 -18.17
N ARG A 150 -15.90 13.74 -17.41
CA ARG A 150 -17.29 13.77 -17.89
C ARG A 150 -18.14 14.73 -17.07
N GLU A 151 -18.96 15.48 -17.80
CA GLU A 151 -20.03 16.29 -17.24
C GLU A 151 -21.39 15.81 -17.78
N PRO A 152 -22.39 15.55 -16.92
CA PRO A 152 -22.33 15.63 -15.45
C PRO A 152 -21.43 14.56 -14.82
N LYS A 153 -21.01 14.78 -13.57
CA LYS A 153 -20.22 13.81 -12.80
C LYS A 153 -20.97 12.49 -12.66
N ILE A 154 -20.36 11.40 -13.11
CA ILE A 154 -20.94 10.06 -13.00
C ILE A 154 -20.26 9.33 -11.84
N CYS A 155 -21.05 8.99 -10.82
CA CYS A 155 -20.63 8.11 -9.73
C CYS A 155 -21.24 6.73 -9.93
N PHE A 156 -20.46 5.69 -9.69
CA PHE A 156 -20.88 4.30 -9.87
C PHE A 156 -20.25 3.40 -8.82
N SER A 157 -20.82 2.21 -8.65
CA SER A 157 -20.31 1.22 -7.70
C SER A 157 -19.84 -0.04 -8.41
N LEU A 158 -18.64 -0.50 -8.09
CA LEU A 158 -18.09 -1.77 -8.55
C LEU A 158 -17.96 -2.74 -7.38
N SER A 159 -18.28 -4.02 -7.61
CA SER A 159 -18.02 -5.08 -6.64
C SER A 159 -16.55 -5.50 -6.68
N PHE A 160 -16.07 -6.09 -5.59
CA PHE A 160 -14.74 -6.68 -5.51
C PHE A 160 -14.54 -7.81 -6.54
N SER A 161 -15.63 -8.52 -6.88
CA SER A 161 -15.63 -9.56 -7.91
C SER A 161 -15.42 -9.02 -9.34
N GLN A 162 -15.54 -7.70 -9.56
CA GLN A 162 -15.34 -7.09 -10.86
C GLN A 162 -13.89 -7.30 -11.33
N GLN A 163 -13.75 -8.11 -12.38
CA GLN A 163 -12.49 -8.32 -13.10
C GLN A 163 -12.32 -7.24 -14.16
N GLY A 164 -11.07 -6.98 -14.54
CA GLY A 164 -10.72 -6.03 -15.59
C GLY A 164 -9.24 -5.70 -15.59
N HIS A 165 -8.77 -4.99 -16.61
CA HIS A 165 -7.41 -4.46 -16.63
C HIS A 165 -7.45 -3.00 -16.19
N PHE A 166 -7.00 -2.73 -14.98
CA PHE A 166 -6.98 -1.36 -14.44
C PHE A 166 -5.53 -0.90 -14.33
N THR A 167 -5.17 0.13 -15.09
CA THR A 167 -3.82 0.71 -15.05
C THR A 167 -3.85 2.00 -14.26
N GLU A 168 -2.85 2.22 -13.41
CA GLU A 168 -2.77 3.47 -12.65
C GLU A 168 -2.27 4.60 -13.56
N CYS A 169 -2.95 5.74 -13.52
CA CYS A 169 -2.50 6.94 -14.20
C CYS A 169 -1.26 7.50 -13.52
N GLN A 170 -0.38 8.12 -14.31
CA GLN A 170 0.70 8.91 -13.75
C GLN A 170 0.15 10.14 -13.03
N ASP A 171 0.68 10.39 -11.84
CA ASP A 171 0.40 11.58 -11.05
C ASP A 171 1.62 12.49 -11.05
N ASP A 172 1.38 13.80 -11.11
CA ASP A 172 2.41 14.84 -11.14
C ASP A 172 2.75 15.42 -9.76
N GLN A 173 2.17 14.88 -8.69
CA GLN A 173 2.52 15.26 -7.33
C GLN A 173 3.90 14.75 -6.90
N PHE A 174 4.46 15.44 -5.91
CA PHE A 174 5.69 15.07 -5.22
C PHE A 174 5.37 14.56 -3.82
N TYR A 175 6.07 13.51 -3.41
CA TYR A 175 5.86 12.84 -2.14
C TYR A 175 7.19 12.61 -1.42
N THR A 176 7.16 12.67 -0.11
CA THR A 176 8.21 12.14 0.75
C THR A 176 8.16 10.60 0.77
N LEU A 177 9.27 9.95 1.15
CA LEU A 177 9.26 8.49 1.32
C LEU A 177 8.25 8.04 2.39
N ARG A 178 8.07 8.82 3.45
CA ARG A 178 7.07 8.55 4.48
C ARG A 178 5.65 8.50 3.92
N GLU A 179 5.25 9.52 3.14
CA GLU A 179 3.94 9.53 2.49
C GLU A 179 3.78 8.33 1.55
N ILE A 180 4.84 7.99 0.81
CA ILE A 180 4.83 6.83 -0.09
C ILE A 180 4.60 5.54 0.70
N ALA A 181 5.36 5.31 1.78
CA ALA A 181 5.21 4.17 2.67
C ALA A 181 3.81 4.03 3.28
N GLU A 182 3.26 5.16 3.73
CA GLU A 182 2.01 5.14 4.48
C GLU A 182 0.83 4.67 3.63
N TRP A 183 0.78 5.05 2.34
CA TRP A 183 -0.43 4.84 1.54
C TRP A 183 -0.25 4.70 0.01
N LYS A 184 0.96 4.81 -0.55
CA LYS A 184 1.22 4.64 -2.00
C LYS A 184 2.02 3.38 -2.36
N ILE A 185 2.66 2.71 -1.39
CA ILE A 185 3.22 1.38 -1.59
C ILE A 185 2.12 0.35 -1.38
N SER A 186 1.72 -0.27 -2.48
CA SER A 186 0.77 -1.37 -2.44
C SER A 186 1.38 -2.62 -1.84
N LYS A 187 0.60 -3.34 -1.02
CA LYS A 187 1.05 -4.59 -0.38
C LYS A 187 1.56 -5.56 -1.43
N GLY A 188 2.80 -6.01 -1.29
CA GLY A 188 3.43 -6.98 -2.19
C GLY A 188 3.89 -6.45 -3.55
N ARG A 189 3.76 -5.15 -3.84
CA ARG A 189 4.26 -4.55 -5.09
C ARG A 189 5.47 -3.64 -4.83
N LYS A 190 6.34 -3.53 -5.83
CA LYS A 190 7.43 -2.56 -5.86
C LYS A 190 6.94 -1.27 -6.50
N ARG A 191 7.42 -0.13 -6.02
CA ARG A 191 7.15 1.18 -6.61
C ARG A 191 8.42 1.77 -7.18
N THR A 192 8.33 2.24 -8.41
CA THR A 192 9.39 3.02 -9.05
C THR A 192 9.14 4.49 -8.76
N VAL A 193 10.19 5.18 -8.33
CA VAL A 193 10.15 6.62 -8.05
C VAL A 193 11.29 7.31 -8.76
N THR A 194 11.09 8.59 -9.08
CA THR A 194 12.14 9.47 -9.55
C THR A 194 12.34 10.57 -8.51
N GLU A 195 13.58 10.78 -8.09
CA GLU A 195 13.91 11.87 -7.18
C GLU A 195 13.85 13.19 -7.94
N SER A 196 13.08 14.13 -7.41
CA SER A 196 13.07 15.50 -7.91
C SER A 196 14.30 16.19 -7.35
N THR A 197 15.28 16.48 -8.20
CA THR A 197 16.32 17.44 -7.85
C THR A 197 15.64 18.77 -7.60
N LYS A 198 15.65 19.25 -6.34
CA LYS A 198 15.50 20.68 -6.14
C LYS A 198 16.65 21.32 -6.91
N LEU A 199 16.32 22.11 -7.92
CA LEU A 199 17.23 23.13 -8.42
C LEU A 199 17.71 23.89 -7.19
N VAL A 200 18.96 23.64 -6.80
CA VAL A 200 19.70 24.54 -5.92
C VAL A 200 19.57 25.89 -6.59
N THR A 201 18.73 26.74 -6.01
CA THR A 201 18.62 28.13 -6.43
C THR A 201 19.89 28.75 -5.89
N ASP A 202 20.90 28.83 -6.76
CA ASP A 202 22.08 29.66 -6.52
C ASP A 202 21.59 31.06 -6.16
N ASN A 203 21.98 31.51 -4.97
CA ASN A 203 21.90 32.90 -4.52
C ASN A 203 23.31 33.32 -4.10
#